data_AF-A0A7V3LHM3-F1
#
_entry.id   AF-A0A7V3LHM3-F1
#
_cell.length_a   1.000
_cell.length_b   1.000
_cell.length_c   1.000
_cell.angle_alpha   90.00
_cell.angle_beta   90.00
_cell.angle_gamma   90.00
#
_symmetry.space_group_name_H-M   'P 1'
#
loop_
_entity.id
_entity.type
_entity.pdbx_description
1 polymer ?
#
loop_
_entity_poly.entity_id
_entity_poly.type
_entity_poly.pdbx_seq_one_letter_code
_entity_poly.pdbx_strand_id
1 'polypeptide(L)'
;MRRMPAIQVVDHPTYTPFIAAPLERFDQRNTVFSRLVWDKEYIDRANSVAAVTRDQLEMLEGRAFANGAGQVDSRAGSFDPRYGGRSGHLQGTPGLFGWDEPVAANQYPVTKPDAMAKRVKEVAKFYGASLVGITNANPLWVYSNYYDRETQNSGPLEIPYKYVIVMAIEMDRVAIEQSPRWAANAATYL
;
A
#
# COMPACT_ATOMS: atom_id res chain seq x y z
N MET A 1 8.71 -17.08 27.39
CA MET A 1 9.30 -15.75 27.08
C MET A 1 9.60 -15.70 25.58
N ARG A 2 8.79 -14.98 24.79
CA ARG A 2 9.04 -14.80 23.35
C ARG A 2 10.20 -13.81 23.22
N ARG A 3 11.39 -14.27 22.77
CA ARG A 3 12.52 -13.38 22.50
C ARG A 3 12.07 -12.41 21.40
N MET A 4 11.92 -11.13 21.73
CA MET A 4 11.80 -10.09 20.70
C MET A 4 13.09 -10.16 19.87
N PRO A 5 13.01 -10.21 18.52
CA PRO A 5 14.22 -10.09 17.71
C PRO A 5 14.95 -8.82 18.12
N ALA A 6 16.25 -8.92 18.36
CA ALA A 6 17.07 -7.78 18.73
C ALA A 6 17.00 -6.74 17.61
N ILE A 7 16.64 -5.50 17.94
CA ILE A 7 16.69 -4.40 16.99
C ILE A 7 18.17 -4.12 16.74
N GLN A 8 18.62 -4.38 15.51
CA GLN A 8 19.97 -4.07 15.08
C GLN A 8 19.96 -2.76 14.29
N VAL A 9 20.78 -1.81 14.74
CA VAL A 9 21.08 -0.61 13.94
C VAL A 9 22.03 -1.04 12.83
N VAL A 10 21.72 -0.64 11.60
CA VAL A 10 22.53 -0.92 10.41
C VAL A 10 22.96 0.41 9.78
N ASP A 11 24.19 0.45 9.26
CA ASP A 11 24.74 1.68 8.65
C ASP A 11 24.18 1.93 7.24
N HIS A 12 23.69 0.89 6.59
CA HIS A 12 23.08 0.93 5.27
C HIS A 12 21.93 -0.09 5.19
N PRO A 13 20.98 0.08 4.24
CA PRO A 13 19.90 -0.88 4.06
C PRO A 13 20.43 -2.31 3.81
N THR A 14 19.80 -3.30 4.45
CA THR A 14 20.25 -4.71 4.39
C THR A 14 20.16 -5.33 3.00
N TYR A 15 19.39 -4.71 2.09
CA TYR A 15 19.30 -5.16 0.71
C TYR A 15 20.51 -4.75 -0.16
N THR A 16 21.34 -3.80 0.28
CA THR A 16 22.41 -3.21 -0.55
C THR A 16 23.39 -4.25 -1.13
N PRO A 17 23.86 -5.27 -0.40
CA PRO A 17 24.77 -6.27 -0.94
C PRO A 17 24.17 -7.12 -2.08
N PHE A 18 22.84 -7.14 -2.23
CA PHE A 18 22.15 -7.92 -3.26
C PHE A 18 21.89 -7.13 -4.54
N ILE A 19 22.27 -5.84 -4.58
CA ILE A 19 22.18 -5.01 -5.79
C ILE A 19 23.42 -5.30 -6.65
N ALA A 20 23.28 -6.25 -7.58
CA ALA A 20 24.37 -6.72 -8.44
C ALA A 20 24.63 -5.83 -9.67
N ALA A 21 23.69 -4.96 -10.03
CA ALA A 21 23.76 -4.07 -11.19
C ALA A 21 22.99 -2.77 -10.91
N PRO A 22 23.21 -1.69 -11.67
CA PRO A 22 22.38 -0.49 -11.60
C PRO A 22 20.90 -0.86 -11.76
N LEU A 23 20.08 -0.40 -10.81
CA LEU A 23 18.63 -0.61 -10.84
C LEU A 23 17.95 0.58 -11.49
N GLU A 24 16.97 0.27 -12.34
CA GLU A 24 16.03 1.26 -12.86
C GLU A 24 14.79 1.30 -11.97
N ARG A 25 14.11 2.45 -11.96
CA ARG A 25 12.82 2.58 -11.27
C ARG A 25 11.79 1.69 -11.97
N PHE A 26 10.98 0.99 -11.18
CA PHE A 26 9.98 0.06 -11.71
C PHE A 26 8.76 0.81 -12.25
N ASP A 27 8.24 0.42 -13.41
CA ASP A 27 6.98 0.96 -13.93
C ASP A 27 5.78 0.23 -13.29
N GLN A 28 4.87 0.97 -12.62
CA GLN A 28 3.70 0.40 -11.94
C GLN A 28 2.79 -0.41 -12.88
N ARG A 29 2.78 -0.10 -14.18
CA ARG A 29 2.02 -0.84 -15.20
C ARG A 29 2.42 -2.33 -15.27
N ASN A 30 3.64 -2.65 -14.85
CA ASN A 30 4.20 -4.00 -14.88
C ASN A 30 3.97 -4.81 -13.60
N THR A 31 3.30 -4.25 -12.58
CA THR A 31 2.87 -5.06 -11.43
C THR A 31 1.93 -6.17 -11.90
N VAL A 32 1.91 -7.29 -11.18
CA VAL A 32 1.03 -8.43 -11.48
C VAL A 32 -0.45 -8.03 -11.51
N PHE A 33 -0.85 -7.04 -10.71
CA PHE A 33 -2.22 -6.55 -10.67
C PHE A 33 -2.55 -5.64 -11.85
N SER A 34 -1.63 -4.79 -12.27
CA SER A 34 -1.81 -3.91 -13.43
C SER A 34 -1.80 -4.70 -14.74
N ARG A 35 -0.97 -5.74 -14.86
CA ARG A 35 -0.90 -6.60 -16.06
C ARG A 35 -2.22 -7.33 -16.36
N LEU A 36 -3.05 -7.61 -15.35
CA LEU A 36 -4.40 -8.17 -15.55
C LEU A 36 -5.35 -7.24 -16.32
N VAL A 37 -4.96 -5.98 -16.56
CA VAL A 37 -5.78 -5.00 -17.29
C VAL A 37 -5.43 -4.94 -18.78
N TRP A 38 -4.17 -5.16 -19.16
CA TRP A 38 -3.69 -4.86 -20.52
C TRP A 38 -2.85 -5.97 -21.16
N ASP A 39 -2.23 -6.86 -20.39
CA ASP A 39 -1.30 -7.87 -20.90
C ASP A 39 -2.06 -9.15 -21.21
N LYS A 40 -2.43 -9.34 -22.47
CA LYS A 40 -3.23 -10.48 -22.93
C LYS A 40 -2.60 -11.82 -22.61
N GLU A 41 -1.29 -11.97 -22.80
CA GLU A 41 -0.59 -13.23 -22.51
C GLU A 41 -0.66 -13.54 -21.01
N TYR A 42 -0.44 -12.52 -20.17
CA TYR A 42 -0.54 -12.67 -18.73
C TYR A 42 -1.96 -12.99 -18.27
N ILE A 43 -2.97 -12.35 -18.86
CA ILE A 43 -4.39 -12.62 -18.58
C ILE A 43 -4.75 -14.05 -18.95
N ASP A 44 -4.35 -14.52 -20.13
CA ASP A 44 -4.61 -15.89 -20.58
C ASP A 44 -3.94 -16.90 -19.63
N ARG A 45 -2.71 -16.63 -19.20
CA ARG A 45 -2.01 -17.44 -18.20
C ARG A 45 -2.72 -17.43 -16.84
N ALA A 46 -3.16 -16.27 -16.36
CA ALA A 46 -3.86 -16.16 -15.09
C ALA A 46 -5.19 -16.92 -15.11
N ASN A 47 -5.93 -16.84 -16.22
CA ASN A 47 -7.20 -17.54 -16.43
C ASN A 47 -7.02 -19.07 -16.57
N SER A 48 -5.82 -19.55 -16.87
CA SER A 48 -5.53 -21.00 -16.93
C SER A 48 -5.43 -21.66 -15.55
N VAL A 49 -5.32 -20.87 -14.47
CA VAL A 49 -5.22 -21.39 -13.10
C VAL A 49 -6.60 -21.82 -12.61
N ALA A 50 -6.72 -23.08 -12.17
CA ALA A 50 -7.99 -23.62 -11.66
C ALA A 50 -8.51 -22.81 -10.47
N ALA A 51 -9.79 -22.45 -10.51
CA ALA A 51 -10.46 -21.77 -9.41
C ALA A 51 -10.57 -22.69 -8.19
N VAL A 52 -10.41 -22.13 -7.00
CA VAL A 52 -10.69 -22.84 -5.75
C VAL A 52 -12.20 -22.97 -5.59
N THR A 53 -12.72 -24.19 -5.60
CA THR A 53 -14.14 -24.47 -5.34
C THR A 53 -14.41 -24.47 -3.84
N ARG A 54 -15.56 -23.88 -3.46
CA ARG A 54 -16.05 -23.80 -2.08
C ARG A 54 -17.56 -24.00 -2.04
N ASP A 55 -18.08 -24.34 -0.87
CA ASP A 55 -19.53 -24.40 -0.64
C ASP A 55 -20.20 -23.04 -0.87
N GLN A 56 -21.45 -23.04 -1.34
CA GLN A 56 -22.17 -21.83 -1.70
C GLN A 56 -22.45 -20.91 -0.49
N LEU A 57 -22.79 -21.48 0.67
CA LEU A 57 -23.03 -20.67 1.87
C LEU A 57 -21.72 -20.07 2.38
N GLU A 58 -20.63 -20.85 2.40
CA GLU A 58 -19.29 -20.36 2.74
C GLU A 58 -18.87 -19.21 1.80
N MET A 59 -19.19 -19.31 0.52
CA MET A 59 -18.93 -18.26 -0.47
C MET A 59 -19.70 -16.97 -0.18
N LEU A 60 -20.97 -17.07 0.21
CA LEU A 60 -21.82 -15.90 0.50
C LEU A 60 -21.38 -15.19 1.78
N GLU A 61 -21.19 -15.94 2.86
CA GLU A 61 -20.71 -15.40 4.15
C GLU A 61 -19.32 -14.78 4.00
N GLY A 62 -18.42 -15.47 3.31
CA GLY A 62 -17.07 -14.99 3.05
C GLY A 62 -17.03 -13.69 2.27
N ARG A 63 -17.87 -13.57 1.23
CA ARG A 63 -18.02 -12.32 0.46
C ARG A 63 -18.59 -11.18 1.31
N ALA A 64 -19.59 -11.44 2.14
CA ALA A 64 -20.16 -10.43 3.02
C ALA A 64 -19.10 -9.89 3.99
N PHE A 65 -18.28 -10.79 4.56
CA PHE A 65 -17.22 -10.41 5.49
C PHE A 65 -16.12 -9.58 4.81
N ALA A 66 -15.62 -10.01 3.65
CA ALA A 66 -14.62 -9.29 2.88
C ALA A 66 -15.12 -7.92 2.39
N ASN A 67 -16.37 -7.84 1.90
CA ASN A 67 -16.97 -6.59 1.45
C ASN A 67 -17.14 -5.60 2.60
N GLY A 68 -17.56 -6.07 3.78
CA GLY A 68 -17.66 -5.23 4.97
C GLY A 68 -16.32 -4.64 5.37
N ALA A 69 -15.24 -5.43 5.31
CA ALA A 69 -13.90 -4.97 5.63
C ALA A 69 -13.38 -3.92 4.63
N GLY A 70 -13.65 -4.11 3.33
CA GLY A 70 -13.24 -3.17 2.27
C GLY A 70 -14.16 -1.97 2.03
N GLN A 71 -15.19 -1.78 2.85
CA GLN A 71 -16.23 -0.78 2.59
C GLN A 71 -15.68 0.65 2.63
N VAL A 72 -14.78 0.96 3.57
CA VAL A 72 -14.23 2.32 3.71
C VAL A 72 -13.41 2.67 2.47
N ASP A 73 -12.48 1.81 2.09
CA ASP A 73 -11.65 1.99 0.89
C ASP A 73 -12.53 2.10 -0.38
N SER A 74 -13.41 1.13 -0.63
CA SER A 74 -14.27 1.15 -1.83
C SER A 74 -15.21 2.35 -1.94
N ARG A 75 -15.51 3.06 -0.84
CA ARG A 75 -16.41 4.23 -0.83
C ARG A 75 -15.69 5.57 -0.72
N ALA A 76 -14.56 5.60 -0.02
CA ALA A 76 -13.87 6.82 0.32
C ALA A 76 -12.44 6.89 -0.21
N GLY A 77 -11.84 5.77 -0.63
CA GLY A 77 -10.49 5.71 -1.18
C GLY A 77 -10.32 6.64 -2.39
N SER A 78 -11.29 6.59 -3.31
CA SER A 78 -11.43 7.50 -4.44
C SER A 78 -12.90 7.67 -4.80
N PHE A 79 -13.26 8.85 -5.31
CA PHE A 79 -14.62 9.17 -5.76
C PHE A 79 -14.85 8.92 -7.26
N ASP A 80 -13.89 8.34 -8.00
CA ASP A 80 -14.14 7.90 -9.38
C ASP A 80 -15.16 6.73 -9.36
N PRO A 81 -16.22 6.76 -10.20
CA PRO A 81 -17.25 5.73 -10.20
C PRO A 81 -16.75 4.33 -10.59
N ARG A 82 -15.54 4.21 -11.17
CA ARG A 82 -14.89 2.94 -11.51
C ARG A 82 -14.05 2.39 -10.37
N TYR A 83 -13.87 3.12 -9.28
CA TYR A 83 -13.04 2.71 -8.15
C TYR A 83 -13.71 1.58 -7.36
N GLY A 84 -13.06 0.41 -7.35
CA GLY A 84 -13.53 -0.79 -6.63
C GLY A 84 -12.79 -1.07 -5.31
N GLY A 85 -11.97 -0.12 -4.84
CA GLY A 85 -11.04 -0.32 -3.72
C GLY A 85 -9.76 -1.07 -4.10
N ARG A 86 -8.73 -0.97 -3.25
CA ARG A 86 -7.43 -1.65 -3.31
C ARG A 86 -6.51 -1.18 -4.45
N SER A 87 -6.77 0.00 -4.99
CA SER A 87 -5.93 0.63 -6.01
C SER A 87 -5.12 1.81 -5.48
N GLY A 88 -5.41 2.28 -4.26
CA GLY A 88 -4.75 3.46 -3.70
C GLY A 88 -5.16 4.73 -4.44
N HIS A 89 -4.20 5.63 -4.63
CA HIS A 89 -4.39 6.92 -5.29
C HIS A 89 -4.66 6.77 -6.79
N LEU A 90 -5.67 7.48 -7.29
CA LEU A 90 -5.99 7.63 -8.72
C LEU A 90 -5.74 9.09 -9.11
N GLN A 91 -5.02 9.31 -10.20
CA GLN A 91 -4.61 10.65 -10.55
C GLN A 91 -5.79 11.56 -10.95
N GLY A 92 -5.75 12.80 -10.45
CA GLY A 92 -6.78 13.81 -10.71
C GLY A 92 -8.15 13.49 -10.08
N THR A 93 -8.21 12.55 -9.14
CA THR A 93 -9.46 12.18 -8.46
C THR A 93 -9.36 12.41 -6.95
N PRO A 94 -10.33 13.12 -6.34
CA PRO A 94 -10.40 13.26 -4.89
C PRO A 94 -10.73 11.94 -4.17
N GLY A 95 -10.47 11.92 -2.86
CA GLY A 95 -10.70 10.78 -1.98
C GLY A 95 -9.63 10.70 -0.90
N LEU A 96 -9.69 9.67 -0.07
CA LEU A 96 -8.75 9.45 1.05
C LEU A 96 -7.30 9.39 0.60
N PHE A 97 -7.05 8.91 -0.63
CA PHE A 97 -5.70 8.80 -1.18
C PHE A 97 -5.31 10.00 -2.06
N GLY A 98 -6.16 11.02 -2.21
CA GLY A 98 -5.89 12.20 -3.02
C GLY A 98 -4.73 13.04 -2.48
N TRP A 99 -3.89 13.59 -3.35
CA TRP A 99 -2.74 14.43 -2.97
C TRP A 99 -2.89 15.90 -3.39
N ASP A 100 -3.99 16.24 -4.06
CA ASP A 100 -4.25 17.58 -4.62
C ASP A 100 -4.84 18.56 -3.59
N GLU A 101 -4.84 18.19 -2.30
CA GLU A 101 -5.33 19.06 -1.24
C GLU A 101 -4.43 20.30 -1.08
N PRO A 102 -5.02 21.48 -0.80
CA PRO A 102 -4.24 22.70 -0.65
C PRO A 102 -3.29 22.59 0.54
N VAL A 103 -2.00 22.80 0.29
CA VAL A 103 -1.00 22.92 1.34
C VAL A 103 -1.20 24.26 2.06
N ALA A 104 -1.05 24.27 3.39
CA ALA A 104 -1.12 25.49 4.18
C ALA A 104 -0.14 26.55 3.65
N ALA A 105 -0.64 27.78 3.42
CA ALA A 105 0.15 28.88 2.88
C ALA A 105 1.38 29.22 3.73
N ASN A 106 1.27 29.03 5.04
CA ASN A 106 2.36 29.25 5.99
C ASN A 106 2.93 27.90 6.44
N GLN A 107 4.22 27.68 6.18
CA GLN A 107 4.92 26.51 6.68
C GLN A 107 5.15 26.62 8.18
N TYR A 108 4.95 25.50 8.89
CA TYR A 108 5.31 25.44 10.29
C TYR A 108 6.84 25.49 10.45
N PRO A 109 7.40 26.42 11.25
CA PRO A 109 8.85 26.54 11.39
C PRO A 109 9.41 25.38 12.22
N VAL A 110 10.00 24.40 11.55
CA VAL A 110 10.66 23.26 12.22
C VAL A 110 12.08 23.66 12.63
N THR A 111 12.24 24.13 13.86
CA THR A 111 13.56 24.51 14.42
C THR A 111 14.32 23.34 15.06
N LYS A 112 13.61 22.28 15.45
CA LYS A 112 14.18 21.08 16.09
C LYS A 112 13.68 19.82 15.38
N PRO A 113 14.40 19.33 14.35
CA PRO A 113 13.99 18.16 13.57
C PRO A 113 13.71 16.91 14.42
N ASP A 114 14.52 16.65 15.45
CA ASP A 114 14.32 15.49 16.34
C ASP A 114 13.02 15.57 17.14
N ALA A 115 12.66 16.77 17.60
CA ALA A 115 11.40 16.99 18.30
C ALA A 115 10.20 16.83 17.36
N MET A 116 10.31 17.30 16.12
CA MET A 116 9.27 17.10 15.11
C MET A 116 9.14 15.62 14.73
N ALA A 117 10.25 14.91 14.54
CA ALA A 117 10.26 13.47 14.27
C ALA A 117 9.58 12.68 15.39
N LYS A 118 9.84 13.03 16.67
CA LYS A 118 9.13 12.44 17.81
C LYS A 118 7.63 12.71 17.74
N ARG A 119 7.23 13.96 17.46
CA ARG A 119 5.82 14.35 17.35
C ARG A 119 5.10 13.62 16.23
N VAL A 120 5.69 13.52 15.05
CA VAL A 120 5.15 12.77 13.91
C VAL A 120 4.93 11.30 14.28
N LYS A 121 5.88 10.67 14.98
CA LYS A 121 5.75 9.29 15.44
C LYS A 121 4.64 9.11 16.48
N GLU A 122 4.46 10.07 17.39
CA GLU A 122 3.34 10.08 18.35
C GLU A 122 1.99 10.16 17.61
N VAL A 123 1.89 11.05 16.63
CA VAL A 123 0.67 11.22 15.82
C VAL A 123 0.37 9.97 14.98
N ALA A 124 1.38 9.37 14.35
CA ALA A 124 1.21 8.13 13.59
C ALA A 124 0.67 6.99 14.46
N LYS A 125 1.18 6.85 15.69
CA LYS A 125 0.68 5.85 16.66
C LYS A 125 -0.75 6.16 17.09
N PHE A 126 -1.08 7.43 17.30
CA PHE A 126 -2.45 7.85 17.60
C PHE A 126 -3.43 7.44 16.48
N TYR A 127 -3.01 7.54 15.21
CA TYR A 127 -3.78 7.07 14.05
C TYR A 127 -3.69 5.57 13.78
N GLY A 128 -3.21 4.76 14.73
CA GLY A 128 -3.28 3.29 14.66
C GLY A 128 -2.02 2.58 14.18
N ALA A 129 -0.89 3.28 13.99
CA ALA A 129 0.37 2.60 13.67
C ALA A 129 0.89 1.76 14.85
N SER A 130 1.04 0.46 14.63
CA SER A 130 1.73 -0.45 15.57
C SER A 130 3.24 -0.20 15.56
N LEU A 131 3.82 0.12 14.40
CA LEU A 131 5.21 0.58 14.25
C LEU A 131 5.27 1.80 13.33
N VAL A 132 6.24 2.68 13.58
CA VAL A 132 6.48 3.86 12.73
C VAL A 132 7.96 4.17 12.59
N GLY A 133 8.40 4.38 11.34
CA GLY A 133 9.75 4.76 10.96
C GLY A 133 9.76 6.02 10.11
N ILE A 134 10.89 6.73 10.10
CA ILE A 134 11.14 7.87 9.21
C ILE A 134 12.48 7.62 8.54
N THR A 135 12.54 7.77 7.22
CA THR A 135 13.76 7.63 6.41
C THR A 135 13.83 8.71 5.34
N ASN A 136 15.01 8.92 4.75
CA ASN A 136 15.10 9.64 3.48
C ASN A 136 14.31 8.89 2.40
N ALA A 137 13.66 9.65 1.52
CA ALA A 137 13.08 9.10 0.31
C ALA A 137 14.20 8.57 -0.59
N ASN A 138 14.04 7.34 -1.07
CA ASN A 138 14.94 6.74 -2.05
C ASN A 138 14.19 6.63 -3.39
N PRO A 139 14.54 7.41 -4.42
CA PRO A 139 13.85 7.40 -5.70
C PRO A 139 13.81 6.05 -6.39
N LEU A 140 14.77 5.15 -6.12
CA LEU A 140 14.78 3.80 -6.70
C LEU A 140 13.55 2.97 -6.31
N TRP A 141 12.92 3.27 -5.17
CA TRP A 141 11.72 2.58 -4.68
C TRP A 141 10.42 3.31 -5.01
N VAL A 142 10.49 4.43 -5.74
CA VAL A 142 9.34 5.14 -6.27
C VAL A 142 9.15 4.67 -7.72
N TYR A 143 7.93 4.26 -8.07
CA TYR A 143 7.64 3.83 -9.45
C TYR A 143 8.02 4.91 -10.46
N SER A 144 8.60 4.55 -11.60
CA SER A 144 8.95 5.52 -12.66
C SER A 144 7.71 6.19 -13.23
N ASN A 145 6.65 5.41 -13.41
CA ASN A 145 5.38 5.80 -13.94
C ASN A 145 4.27 5.29 -13.03
N TYR A 146 3.22 6.10 -12.85
CA TYR A 146 1.98 5.62 -12.27
C TYR A 146 1.14 4.91 -13.35
N TYR A 147 0.28 3.99 -12.93
CA TYR A 147 -0.70 3.34 -13.80
C TYR A 147 -2.02 3.13 -13.03
N ASP A 148 -3.04 3.86 -13.43
CA ASP A 148 -4.39 3.77 -12.87
C ASP A 148 -5.14 2.63 -13.54
N ARG A 149 -5.45 1.56 -12.82
CA ARG A 149 -6.07 0.35 -13.42
C ARG A 149 -7.51 0.58 -13.87
N GLU A 150 -8.21 1.51 -13.21
CA GLU A 150 -9.60 1.87 -13.45
C GLU A 150 -9.77 2.70 -14.72
N THR A 151 -8.80 3.56 -15.01
CA THR A 151 -8.85 4.54 -16.10
C THR A 151 -7.91 4.20 -17.24
N GLN A 152 -6.93 3.32 -16.97
CA GLN A 152 -5.78 2.99 -17.81
C GLN A 152 -4.87 4.19 -18.12
N ASN A 153 -5.02 5.28 -17.36
CA ASN A 153 -4.12 6.41 -17.44
C ASN A 153 -2.75 6.04 -16.89
N SER A 154 -1.72 6.65 -17.46
CA SER A 154 -0.35 6.52 -16.99
C SER A 154 0.45 7.75 -17.33
N GLY A 155 1.52 7.97 -16.57
CA GLY A 155 2.42 9.09 -16.77
C GLY A 155 3.61 9.00 -15.84
N PRO A 156 4.62 9.87 -16.02
CA PRO A 156 5.75 9.93 -15.11
C PRO A 156 5.26 10.23 -13.69
N LEU A 157 5.87 9.57 -12.70
CA LEU A 157 5.59 9.81 -11.29
C LEU A 157 6.83 10.44 -10.66
N GLU A 158 6.68 11.62 -10.08
CA GLU A 158 7.75 12.28 -9.33
C GLU A 158 7.26 12.67 -7.95
N ILE A 159 8.05 12.38 -6.92
CA ILE A 159 7.70 12.67 -5.52
C ILE A 159 8.70 13.70 -4.98
N PRO A 160 8.29 14.95 -4.75
CA PRO A 160 9.19 16.04 -4.37
C PRO A 160 9.48 16.07 -2.85
N TYR A 161 9.40 14.94 -2.16
CA TYR A 161 9.55 14.86 -0.70
C TYR A 161 10.90 14.27 -0.29
N LYS A 162 11.56 14.93 0.66
CA LYS A 162 12.86 14.49 1.19
C LYS A 162 12.76 13.26 2.09
N TYR A 163 11.67 13.14 2.84
CA TYR A 163 11.50 12.10 3.85
C TYR A 163 10.23 11.30 3.58
N VAL A 164 10.24 10.02 3.97
CA VAL A 164 9.09 9.13 3.98
C VAL A 164 8.83 8.69 5.41
N ILE A 165 7.55 8.72 5.81
CA ILE A 165 7.08 8.15 7.07
C ILE A 165 6.46 6.80 6.72
N VAL A 166 6.96 5.72 7.32
CA VAL A 166 6.44 4.36 7.12
C VAL A 166 5.67 3.95 8.36
N MET A 167 4.39 3.66 8.20
CA MET A 167 3.52 3.12 9.24
C MET A 167 3.28 1.63 8.99
N ALA A 168 3.40 0.80 10.02
CA ALA A 168 2.97 -0.59 9.98
C ALA A 168 1.71 -0.75 10.81
N ILE A 169 0.66 -1.31 10.20
CA ILE A 169 -0.61 -1.64 10.83
C ILE A 169 -0.61 -3.14 11.08
N GLU A 170 -0.88 -3.55 12.33
CA GLU A 170 -0.94 -4.96 12.70
C GLU A 170 -2.25 -5.58 12.23
N MET A 171 -2.15 -6.64 11.42
CA MET A 171 -3.31 -7.46 11.04
C MET A 171 -3.69 -8.44 12.15
N ASP A 172 -4.96 -8.84 12.21
CA ASP A 172 -5.41 -9.86 13.16
C ASP A 172 -4.73 -11.22 12.90
N ARG A 173 -3.95 -11.68 13.88
CA ARG A 173 -3.16 -12.90 13.76
C ARG A 173 -4.03 -14.14 13.53
N VAL A 174 -5.13 -14.29 14.27
CA VAL A 174 -5.97 -15.49 14.23
C VAL A 174 -6.69 -15.59 12.89
N ALA A 175 -7.10 -14.46 12.33
CA ALA A 175 -7.68 -14.37 11.00
C ALA A 175 -6.65 -14.72 9.92
N ILE A 176 -5.44 -14.14 9.98
CA ILE A 176 -4.36 -14.42 9.00
C ILE A 176 -3.90 -15.88 9.04
N GLU A 177 -3.82 -16.50 10.22
CA GLU A 177 -3.48 -17.92 10.38
C GLU A 177 -4.46 -18.87 9.66
N GLN A 178 -5.66 -18.39 9.32
CA GLN A 178 -6.63 -19.16 8.54
C GLN A 178 -6.42 -19.06 7.03
N SER A 179 -5.35 -18.41 6.55
CA SER A 179 -5.07 -18.30 5.12
C SER A 179 -5.04 -19.69 4.45
N PRO A 180 -5.67 -19.85 3.26
CA PRO A 180 -6.28 -18.82 2.40
C PRO A 180 -7.79 -18.64 2.59
N ARG A 181 -8.34 -18.71 3.81
CA ARG A 181 -9.78 -18.52 4.08
C ARG A 181 -10.20 -17.06 4.11
N TRP A 182 -11.52 -16.84 4.10
CA TRP A 182 -12.16 -15.52 4.08
C TRP A 182 -11.78 -14.63 5.27
N ALA A 183 -11.52 -15.20 6.45
CA ALA A 183 -11.07 -14.44 7.60
C ALA A 183 -9.73 -13.74 7.33
N ALA A 184 -8.77 -14.46 6.73
CA ALA A 184 -7.48 -13.89 6.34
C ALA A 184 -7.66 -12.79 5.30
N ASN A 185 -8.56 -12.98 4.32
CA ASN A 185 -8.87 -11.96 3.33
C ASN A 185 -9.41 -10.67 3.98
N ALA A 186 -10.40 -10.77 4.88
CA ALA A 186 -10.93 -9.61 5.59
C ALA A 186 -9.87 -8.88 6.43
N ALA A 187 -8.96 -9.62 7.08
CA ALA A 187 -7.88 -9.04 7.86
C ALA A 187 -6.86 -8.22 7.03
N THR A 188 -6.82 -8.40 5.71
CA THR A 188 -5.94 -7.61 4.80
C THR A 188 -6.53 -6.28 4.32
N TYR A 189 -7.78 -5.94 4.68
CA TYR A 189 -8.41 -4.68 4.29
C TYR A 189 -8.16 -3.52 5.29
N LEU A 190 -7.47 -3.78 6.40
CA LEU A 190 -7.11 -2.81 7.43
C LEU A 190 -5.86 -2.00 7.08
#